data_AF-Q4TJ61-F1
#
_entry.id   AF-Q4TJ61-F1
#
_cell.length_a   1.000
_cell.length_b   1.000
_cell.length_c   1.000
_cell.angle_alpha   90.00
_cell.angle_beta   90.00
_cell.angle_gamma   90.00
#
_symmetry.space_group_name_H-M   'P 1'
#
loop_
_entity.id
_entity.type
_entity.pdbx_description
1 polymer ?
#
loop_
_entity_poly.entity_id
_entity_poly.type
_entity_poly.pdbx_seq_one_letter_code
_entity_poly.pdbx_strand_id
1 'polypeptide(L)'
;PVALGVAVGLGCGFALGWHLRGCFSATSKSLMAAMGNSTGEASVMGEGEKFKMVLVVRKDLKMGKGKVAAQCSHAALSAYKQVQVRNPSLLKQQEYCGQPKVVVKAPDEDALMDLLNHAKEVGLP
;
A
#
# COMPACT_ATOMS: atom_id res chain seq x y z
N PRO A 1 -42.22 -29.92 8.99
CA PRO A 1 -41.63 -28.82 9.80
C PRO A 1 -40.19 -28.39 9.45
N VAL A 2 -39.42 -29.14 8.63
CA VAL A 2 -38.02 -28.79 8.25
C VAL A 2 -37.86 -28.23 6.83
N ALA A 3 -38.84 -28.39 5.95
CA ALA A 3 -38.75 -27.95 4.55
C ALA A 3 -38.94 -26.43 4.34
N LEU A 4 -39.65 -25.75 5.25
CA LEU A 4 -39.90 -24.31 5.17
C LEU A 4 -38.70 -23.44 5.60
N GLY A 5 -37.77 -23.99 6.38
CA GLY A 5 -36.58 -23.25 6.85
C GLY A 5 -35.46 -23.16 5.81
N VAL A 6 -35.32 -24.16 4.94
CA VAL A 6 -34.21 -24.23 3.96
C VAL A 6 -34.42 -23.26 2.79
N ALA A 7 -35.68 -23.01 2.40
CA ALA A 7 -36.01 -22.12 1.29
C ALA A 7 -35.73 -20.63 1.60
N VAL A 8 -35.89 -20.20 2.85
CA VAL A 8 -35.65 -18.81 3.26
C VAL A 8 -34.14 -18.52 3.42
N GLY A 9 -33.36 -19.51 3.86
CA GLY A 9 -31.91 -19.36 4.04
C GLY A 9 -31.12 -19.16 2.73
N LEU A 10 -31.52 -19.83 1.65
CA LEU A 10 -30.85 -19.71 0.34
C LEU A 10 -31.19 -18.40 -0.39
N GLY A 11 -32.41 -17.86 -0.21
CA GLY A 11 -32.84 -16.62 -0.85
C GLY A 11 -32.14 -15.36 -0.31
N CYS A 12 -32.01 -15.25 1.01
CA CYS A 12 -31.33 -14.12 1.63
C CYS A 12 -29.82 -14.12 1.36
N GLY A 13 -29.19 -15.30 1.27
CA GLY A 13 -27.77 -15.45 0.95
C GLY A 13 -27.42 -15.01 -0.49
N PHE A 14 -28.26 -15.34 -1.47
CA PHE A 14 -28.06 -14.92 -2.87
C PHE A 14 -28.26 -13.40 -3.05
N ALA A 15 -29.23 -12.81 -2.37
CA ALA A 15 -29.49 -11.36 -2.44
C ALA A 15 -28.37 -10.53 -1.80
N LEU A 16 -27.89 -10.92 -0.60
CA LEU A 16 -26.74 -10.27 0.05
C LEU A 16 -25.44 -10.50 -0.72
N GLY A 17 -25.25 -11.69 -1.29
CA GLY A 17 -24.10 -12.01 -2.15
C GLY A 17 -24.05 -11.19 -3.44
N TRP A 18 -25.20 -10.97 -4.10
CA TRP A 18 -25.27 -10.13 -5.30
C TRP A 18 -25.09 -8.64 -4.97
N HIS A 19 -25.60 -8.19 -3.82
CA HIS A 19 -25.44 -6.80 -3.38
C HIS A 19 -23.98 -6.48 -3.00
N LEU A 20 -23.29 -7.39 -2.32
CA LEU A 20 -21.86 -7.25 -2.01
C LEU A 20 -20.96 -7.32 -3.27
N ARG A 21 -21.38 -8.04 -4.31
CA ARG A 21 -20.68 -8.10 -5.61
C ARG A 21 -20.88 -6.84 -6.47
N GLY A 22 -22.02 -6.15 -6.32
CA GLY A 22 -22.31 -4.89 -7.01
C GLY A 22 -21.49 -3.71 -6.49
N CYS A 23 -21.34 -3.58 -5.17
CA CYS A 23 -20.55 -2.50 -4.56
C CYS A 23 -19.05 -2.65 -4.81
N PHE A 24 -18.51 -3.88 -4.85
CA PHE A 24 -17.07 -4.08 -5.05
C PHE A 24 -16.61 -3.77 -6.49
N SER A 25 -17.49 -3.89 -7.49
CA SER A 25 -17.17 -3.62 -8.91
C SER A 25 -17.33 -2.14 -9.29
N ALA A 26 -18.28 -1.42 -8.67
CA ALA A 26 -18.52 0.00 -8.95
C ALA A 26 -17.38 0.91 -8.43
N THR A 27 -16.78 0.59 -7.28
CA THR A 27 -15.62 1.33 -6.75
C THR A 27 -14.38 1.19 -7.65
N SER A 28 -14.21 0.05 -8.34
CA SER A 28 -13.08 -0.17 -9.24
C SER A 28 -13.11 0.72 -10.48
N LYS A 29 -14.30 1.07 -10.99
CA LYS A 29 -14.42 1.89 -12.21
C LYS A 29 -14.15 3.38 -11.95
N SER A 30 -14.53 3.91 -10.79
CA SER A 30 -14.29 5.31 -10.44
C SER A 30 -12.80 5.62 -10.21
N LEU A 31 -12.01 4.63 -9.74
CA LEU A 31 -10.58 4.80 -9.51
C LEU A 31 -9.79 4.83 -10.83
N MET A 32 -10.21 4.04 -11.83
CA MET A 32 -9.55 3.97 -13.14
C MET A 32 -9.75 5.24 -13.98
N ALA A 33 -10.88 5.94 -13.84
CA ALA A 33 -11.16 7.18 -14.57
C ALA A 33 -10.32 8.38 -14.10
N ALA A 34 -9.81 8.37 -12.87
CA ALA A 34 -9.02 9.47 -12.30
C ALA A 34 -7.52 9.40 -12.62
N MET A 35 -7.03 8.34 -13.27
CA MET A 35 -5.59 8.12 -13.56
C MET A 35 -5.14 8.56 -14.97
N GLY A 36 -5.99 9.29 -15.69
CA GLY A 36 -5.70 9.72 -17.05
C GLY A 36 -5.25 11.18 -17.16
N ASN A 37 -4.11 11.57 -16.56
CA ASN A 37 -3.32 12.68 -17.10
C ASN A 37 -1.89 12.72 -16.55
N SER A 38 -0.93 12.19 -17.32
CA SER A 38 0.48 12.61 -17.31
C SER A 38 1.13 12.13 -18.60
N THR A 39 1.03 12.96 -19.62
CA THR A 39 1.75 12.90 -20.89
C THR A 39 3.24 13.21 -20.70
N GLY A 40 4.10 12.37 -21.29
CA GLY A 40 5.52 12.66 -21.61
C GLY A 40 6.45 12.67 -20.39
N GLU A 41 7.64 12.10 -20.39
CA GLU A 41 8.54 11.80 -21.51
C GLU A 41 9.38 10.57 -21.14
N ALA A 42 9.40 9.60 -22.04
CA ALA A 42 10.44 8.58 -22.03
C ALA A 42 11.73 9.22 -22.56
N SER A 43 12.67 9.57 -21.69
CA SER A 43 14.07 9.66 -22.10
C SER A 43 15.04 9.65 -20.91
N VAL A 44 16.14 8.93 -21.12
CA VAL A 44 17.41 8.93 -20.37
C VAL A 44 17.41 8.21 -19.01
N MET A 45 17.61 6.88 -19.03
CA MET A 45 18.11 6.17 -17.85
C MET A 45 19.58 6.54 -17.63
N GLY A 46 19.80 7.74 -17.09
CA GLY A 46 21.08 8.12 -16.51
C GLY A 46 21.35 7.24 -15.28
N GLU A 47 22.61 6.89 -15.08
CA GLU A 47 23.15 6.31 -13.84
C GLU A 47 23.08 7.32 -12.68
N GLY A 48 21.89 7.89 -12.45
CA GLY A 48 21.57 8.74 -11.32
C GLY A 48 21.21 7.88 -10.12
N GLU A 49 21.54 8.37 -8.93
CA GLU A 49 21.31 7.71 -7.65
C GLU A 49 19.90 7.12 -7.57
N LYS A 50 19.81 5.80 -7.40
CA LYS A 50 18.53 5.07 -7.42
C LYS A 50 17.78 5.28 -6.11
N PHE A 51 16.74 6.11 -6.12
CA PHE A 51 15.85 6.31 -4.98
C PHE A 51 14.93 5.10 -4.75
N LYS A 52 14.73 4.72 -3.49
CA LYS A 52 13.82 3.64 -3.09
C LYS A 52 13.21 3.89 -1.71
N MET A 53 12.02 3.35 -1.49
CA MET A 53 11.40 3.26 -0.16
C MET A 53 11.61 1.86 0.41
N VAL A 54 11.99 1.78 1.68
CA VAL A 54 12.13 0.52 2.41
C VAL A 54 11.07 0.47 3.50
N LEU A 55 10.29 -0.62 3.51
CA LEU A 55 9.23 -0.87 4.49
C LEU A 55 9.69 -2.00 5.41
N VAL A 56 9.87 -1.72 6.69
CA VAL A 56 10.36 -2.69 7.67
C VAL A 56 9.19 -3.28 8.44
N VAL A 57 9.08 -4.61 8.46
CA VAL A 57 7.99 -5.33 9.11
C VAL A 57 8.51 -6.16 10.28
N ARG A 58 7.93 -5.94 11.45
CA ARG A 58 8.18 -6.74 12.66
C ARG A 58 7.76 -8.19 12.50
N LYS A 59 8.68 -9.13 12.77
CA LYS A 59 8.47 -10.58 12.62
C LYS A 59 7.86 -11.21 13.87
N ASP A 60 8.21 -10.73 15.06
CA ASP A 60 7.71 -11.18 16.37
C ASP A 60 6.17 -11.12 16.49
N LEU A 61 5.53 -10.16 15.81
CA LEU A 61 4.07 -10.00 15.79
C LEU A 61 3.32 -11.11 15.01
N LYS A 62 4.02 -12.01 14.31
CA LYS A 62 3.45 -13.16 13.56
C LYS A 62 2.27 -12.76 12.66
N MET A 63 2.33 -11.59 12.03
CA MET A 63 1.25 -11.09 11.18
C MET A 63 1.07 -11.96 9.93
N GLY A 64 -0.18 -12.26 9.58
CA GLY A 64 -0.53 -12.90 8.32
C GLY A 64 -0.23 -12.01 7.11
N LYS A 65 -0.04 -12.61 5.93
CA LYS A 65 0.36 -11.92 4.69
C LYS A 65 -0.55 -10.71 4.35
N GLY A 66 -1.87 -10.86 4.51
CA GLY A 66 -2.81 -9.77 4.26
C GLY A 66 -2.64 -8.58 5.22
N LYS A 67 -2.40 -8.84 6.51
CA LYS A 67 -2.14 -7.80 7.51
C LYS A 67 -0.81 -7.09 7.22
N VAL A 68 0.22 -7.84 6.84
CA VAL A 68 1.51 -7.26 6.42
C VAL A 68 1.33 -6.34 5.21
N ALA A 69 0.59 -6.78 4.18
CA ALA A 69 0.32 -5.97 2.99
C ALA A 69 -0.41 -4.68 3.35
N ALA A 70 -1.47 -4.76 4.18
CA ALA A 70 -2.21 -3.57 4.62
C ALA A 70 -1.32 -2.57 5.37
N GLN A 71 -0.51 -3.05 6.32
CA GLN A 71 0.40 -2.18 7.08
C GLN A 71 1.47 -1.55 6.19
N CYS A 72 2.04 -2.30 5.25
CA CYS A 72 2.98 -1.77 4.27
C CYS A 72 2.33 -0.66 3.41
N SER A 73 1.08 -0.85 2.97
CA SER A 73 0.34 0.17 2.22
C SER A 73 0.08 1.43 3.06
N HIS A 74 -0.31 1.28 4.33
CA HIS A 74 -0.49 2.42 5.24
C HIS A 74 0.81 3.19 5.48
N ALA A 75 1.91 2.49 5.72
CA ALA A 75 3.23 3.08 5.92
C ALA A 75 3.71 3.81 4.65
N ALA A 76 3.56 3.20 3.47
CA ALA A 76 3.97 3.80 2.21
C ALA A 76 3.22 5.10 1.90
N LEU A 77 1.89 5.12 2.10
CA LEU A 77 1.09 6.33 1.88
C LEU A 77 1.43 7.43 2.91
N SER A 78 1.68 7.04 4.16
CA SER A 78 2.09 7.99 5.20
C SER A 78 3.46 8.61 4.90
N ALA A 79 4.42 7.80 4.46
CA ALA A 79 5.74 8.28 4.03
C ALA A 79 5.64 9.19 2.81
N TYR A 80 4.85 8.80 1.79
CA TYR A 80 4.61 9.62 0.60
C TYR A 80 4.08 11.01 0.97
N LYS A 81 3.04 11.09 1.83
CA LYS A 81 2.47 12.36 2.27
C LYS A 81 3.48 13.22 3.05
N GLN A 82 4.32 12.60 3.86
CA GLN A 82 5.38 13.31 4.60
C GLN A 82 6.42 13.90 3.64
N VAL A 83 6.92 13.10 2.69
CA VAL A 83 7.92 13.55 1.70
C VAL A 83 7.33 14.60 0.76
N GLN A 84 6.06 14.47 0.37
CA GLN A 84 5.38 15.45 -0.47
C GLN A 84 5.43 16.86 0.12
N VAL A 85 5.33 16.99 1.44
CA VAL A 85 5.40 18.28 2.14
C VAL A 85 6.85 18.68 2.46
N ARG A 86 7.68 17.75 2.91
CA ARG A 86 9.04 18.05 3.39
C ARG A 86 10.08 18.18 2.29
N ASN A 87 9.99 17.37 1.24
CA ASN A 87 10.99 17.28 0.19
C ASN A 87 10.37 16.83 -1.16
N PRO A 88 9.62 17.71 -1.84
CA PRO A 88 8.94 17.38 -3.09
C PRO A 88 9.90 17.05 -4.25
N SER A 89 11.14 17.54 -4.24
CA SER A 89 12.15 17.18 -5.26
C SER A 89 12.59 15.72 -5.12
N LEU A 90 12.83 15.25 -3.89
CA LEU A 90 13.14 13.83 -3.63
C LEU A 90 11.98 12.93 -4.05
N LEU A 91 10.73 13.35 -3.81
CA LEU A 91 9.56 12.60 -4.27
C LEU A 91 9.54 12.47 -5.79
N LYS A 92 9.77 13.56 -6.52
CA LYS A 92 9.81 13.56 -7.98
C LYS A 92 10.90 12.64 -8.53
N GLN A 93 12.07 12.60 -7.90
CA GLN A 93 13.14 11.67 -8.27
C GLN A 93 12.73 10.22 -8.02
N GLN A 94 12.10 9.92 -6.88
CA GLN A 94 11.56 8.59 -6.60
C GLN A 94 10.51 8.17 -7.63
N GLU A 95 9.63 9.09 -8.04
CA GLU A 95 8.63 8.85 -9.10
C GLU A 95 9.27 8.58 -10.46
N TYR A 96 10.30 9.36 -10.81
CA TYR A 96 11.09 9.12 -12.02
C TYR A 96 11.78 7.75 -12.02
N CYS A 97 12.22 7.26 -10.85
CA CYS A 97 12.76 5.91 -10.68
C CYS A 97 11.71 4.78 -10.71
N GLY A 98 10.42 5.08 -10.95
CA GLY A 98 9.34 4.08 -10.94
C GLY A 98 8.85 3.72 -9.53
N GLN A 99 9.20 4.52 -8.52
CA GLN A 99 8.77 4.38 -7.13
C GLN A 99 9.03 3.00 -6.50
N PRO A 100 10.27 2.46 -6.53
CA PRO A 100 10.55 1.13 -6.02
C PRO A 100 10.34 1.06 -4.49
N LYS A 101 9.69 -0.03 -4.05
CA LYS A 101 9.33 -0.31 -2.66
C LYS A 101 9.85 -1.68 -2.28
N VAL A 102 10.70 -1.76 -1.25
CA VAL A 102 11.30 -3.02 -0.78
C VAL A 102 10.82 -3.31 0.63
N VAL A 103 10.24 -4.49 0.85
CA VAL A 103 9.77 -4.91 2.18
C VAL A 103 10.83 -5.81 2.82
N VAL A 104 11.30 -5.43 4.01
CA VAL A 104 12.28 -6.19 4.79
C VAL A 104 11.71 -6.52 6.18
N LYS A 105 12.41 -7.35 6.95
CA LYS A 105 11.95 -7.82 8.26
C LYS A 105 12.86 -7.29 9.37
N ALA A 106 12.26 -6.84 10.47
CA ALA A 106 12.93 -6.64 11.75
C ALA A 106 12.54 -7.78 12.71
N PRO A 107 13.46 -8.23 13.60
CA PRO A 107 13.15 -9.28 14.56
C PRO A 107 12.04 -8.84 15.54
N ASP A 108 12.13 -7.62 16.07
CA ASP A 108 11.32 -7.09 17.17
C ASP A 108 11.16 -5.56 17.08
N GLU A 109 10.61 -4.95 18.14
CA GLU A 109 10.41 -3.50 18.26
C GLU A 109 11.72 -2.73 18.41
N ASP A 110 12.64 -3.23 19.22
CA ASP A 110 13.90 -2.54 19.53
C ASP A 110 14.72 -2.36 18.26
N ALA A 111 14.88 -3.41 17.45
CA ALA A 111 15.55 -3.32 16.17
C ALA A 111 14.85 -2.35 15.18
N LEU A 112 13.52 -2.20 15.26
CA LEU A 112 12.80 -1.23 14.45
C LEU A 112 13.06 0.21 14.92
N MET A 113 13.15 0.43 16.24
CA MET A 113 13.46 1.73 16.82
C MET A 113 14.90 2.14 16.56
N ASP A 114 15.85 1.21 16.58
CA ASP A 114 17.24 1.45 16.21
C ASP A 114 17.36 1.93 14.75
N LEU A 115 16.65 1.26 13.83
CA LEU A 115 16.57 1.68 12.44
C LEU A 115 15.93 3.06 12.27
N LEU A 116 14.90 3.39 13.05
CA LEU A 116 14.26 4.70 13.04
C LEU A 116 15.22 5.80 13.51
N ASN A 117 15.95 5.56 14.60
CA ASN A 117 16.91 6.51 15.14
C ASN A 117 18.04 6.75 14.13
N HIS A 118 18.59 5.68 13.56
CA HIS A 118 19.62 5.79 12.54
C HIS A 118 19.13 6.55 11.30
N ALA A 119 17.91 6.26 10.82
CA ALA A 119 17.32 6.98 9.70
C ALA A 119 17.17 8.49 9.97
N LYS A 120 16.77 8.86 11.19
CA LYS A 120 16.69 10.27 11.61
C LYS A 120 18.06 10.94 11.66
N GLU A 121 19.07 10.25 12.18
CA GLU A 121 20.46 10.76 12.25
C GLU A 121 21.02 11.09 10.86
N VAL A 122 20.71 10.27 9.86
CA VAL A 122 21.15 10.51 8.47
C VAL A 122 20.18 11.38 7.66
N GLY A 123 19.13 11.92 8.30
CA GLY A 123 18.18 12.85 7.66
C GLY A 123 17.22 12.20 6.65
N LEU A 124 16.95 10.89 6.78
CA LEU A 124 15.95 10.22 5.96
C LEU A 124 14.53 10.56 6.44
N PRO A 125 13.56 10.65 5.51
CA PRO A 125 12.18 11.07 5.81
C PRO A 125 11.36 10.05 6.62
#